data_AF-F2SPY3-F1
#
_entry.id   AF-F2SPY3-F1
#
_cell.length_a   1.000
_cell.length_b   1.000
_cell.length_c   1.000
_cell.angle_alpha   90.00
_cell.angle_beta   90.00
_cell.angle_gamma   90.00
#
_symmetry.space_group_name_H-M   'P 1'
#
loop_
_entity.id
_entity.type
_entity.pdbx_description
1 polymer ?
#
loop_
_entity_poly.entity_id
_entity_poly.type
_entity_poly.pdbx_seq_one_letter_code
_entity_poly.pdbx_strand_id
1 'polypeptide(L)'
;MLSSGSRMPLERTSSGKSKDLCYVPLLILTRLTRFVPRPRPGVFRITKNNHNILQGVAAPDQRLTNQHKRDLTDWILANANRYWFGKGGPLEPPEKGGADIIIIDDPQMPGLIPLIKKATPNRPVIYRSHIQIRSDLIDQPGSPQEECWQYFWESIRQADLFISHPVEAFVPSTVPKESVGYLPAATDW
;
A
#
# COMPACT_ATOMS: atom_id res chain seq x y z
N MET A 1 43.44 -33.81 20.35
CA MET A 1 42.33 -34.51 19.69
C MET A 1 41.62 -33.52 18.78
N LEU A 2 41.95 -33.55 17.49
CA LEU A 2 41.26 -32.81 16.44
C LEU A 2 40.07 -33.67 16.00
N SER A 3 38.85 -33.17 16.18
CA SER A 3 37.63 -33.82 15.71
C SER A 3 37.19 -33.15 14.41
N SER A 4 37.26 -33.94 13.33
CA SER A 4 36.85 -33.62 11.97
C SER A 4 35.33 -33.54 11.87
N GLY A 5 34.79 -32.35 11.60
CA GLY A 5 33.39 -32.17 11.18
C GLY A 5 33.23 -32.43 9.69
N SER A 6 32.58 -33.54 9.34
CA SER A 6 32.25 -33.95 7.98
C SER A 6 31.39 -32.90 7.25
N ARG A 7 31.85 -32.43 6.08
CA ARG A 7 31.00 -31.67 5.15
C ARG A 7 29.97 -32.61 4.52
N MET A 8 28.69 -32.26 4.60
CA MET A 8 27.65 -32.90 3.79
C MET A 8 27.85 -32.54 2.31
N PRO A 9 27.64 -33.48 1.36
CA PRO A 9 27.72 -33.17 -0.05
C PRO A 9 26.51 -32.36 -0.50
N LEU A 10 26.74 -31.28 -1.24
CA LEU A 10 25.71 -30.59 -2.02
C LEU A 10 25.34 -31.49 -3.21
N GLU A 11 24.15 -32.08 -3.18
CA GLU A 11 23.53 -32.65 -4.38
C GLU A 11 23.28 -31.53 -5.39
N ARG A 12 23.95 -31.61 -6.54
CA ARG A 12 23.63 -30.77 -7.70
C ARG A 12 22.48 -31.44 -8.44
N THR A 13 21.28 -30.88 -8.34
CA THR A 13 20.20 -31.19 -9.27
C THR A 13 20.36 -30.36 -10.54
N SER A 14 20.32 -31.03 -11.69
CA SER A 14 20.48 -30.45 -13.01
C SER A 14 19.16 -29.85 -13.51
N SER A 15 18.77 -28.69 -12.99
CA SER A 15 17.84 -27.80 -13.70
C SER A 15 18.05 -26.37 -13.20
N GLY A 16 18.70 -25.56 -14.04
CA GLY A 16 18.98 -24.17 -13.74
C GLY A 16 17.68 -23.37 -13.61
N LYS A 17 17.35 -23.00 -12.37
CA LYS A 17 16.85 -21.69 -11.92
C LYS A 17 16.59 -21.77 -10.42
N SER A 18 17.63 -21.50 -9.62
CA SER A 18 17.40 -21.07 -8.22
C SER A 18 16.84 -19.66 -8.28
N LYS A 19 15.54 -19.49 -8.04
CA LYS A 19 15.03 -18.19 -7.59
C LYS A 19 15.37 -18.13 -6.11
N ASP A 20 16.50 -17.52 -5.79
CA ASP A 20 16.86 -17.20 -4.41
C ASP A 20 15.82 -16.20 -3.88
N LEU A 21 14.72 -16.72 -3.33
CA LEU A 21 13.82 -15.93 -2.48
C LEU A 21 14.61 -15.66 -1.21
N CYS A 22 15.24 -14.50 -1.14
CA CYS A 22 15.87 -14.03 0.09
C CYS A 22 14.75 -13.74 1.10
N TYR A 23 14.41 -14.72 1.92
CA TYR A 23 13.61 -14.51 3.13
C TYR A 23 14.51 -13.77 4.12
N VAL A 24 14.48 -12.44 4.09
CA VAL A 24 15.05 -11.62 5.15
C VAL A 24 13.97 -11.51 6.22
N PRO A 25 14.07 -12.19 7.37
CA PRO A 25 13.17 -11.96 8.48
C PRO A 25 13.40 -10.52 8.96
N LEU A 26 12.47 -9.63 8.64
CA LEU A 26 12.51 -8.23 9.05
C LEU A 26 11.99 -8.13 10.48
N LEU A 27 12.89 -8.16 11.46
CA LEU A 27 12.56 -7.78 12.83
C LEU A 27 12.47 -6.25 12.90
N ILE A 28 11.26 -5.70 12.75
CA ILE A 28 11.02 -4.28 13.02
C ILE A 28 10.81 -4.10 14.53
N LEU A 29 11.84 -3.67 15.25
CA LEU A 29 11.72 -3.21 16.65
C LEU A 29 11.13 -1.79 16.70
N THR A 30 9.89 -1.60 16.25
CA THR A 30 9.22 -0.29 16.32
C THR A 30 7.87 -0.38 17.00
N ARG A 31 7.49 0.72 17.67
CA ARG A 31 6.17 0.91 18.23
C ARG A 31 5.18 1.18 17.09
N LEU A 32 4.49 0.14 16.63
CA LEU A 32 3.41 0.28 15.66
C LEU A 32 2.13 0.75 16.35
N THR A 33 1.54 1.86 15.88
CA THR A 33 0.22 2.33 16.34
C THR A 33 -0.71 2.45 15.14
N ARG A 34 -1.89 1.82 15.22
CA ARG A 34 -2.90 1.84 14.15
C ARG A 34 -3.93 2.94 14.40
N PHE A 35 -4.18 3.76 13.39
CA PHE A 35 -5.22 4.78 13.40
C PHE A 35 -6.27 4.44 12.35
N VAL A 36 -7.54 4.52 12.72
CA VAL A 36 -8.68 4.21 11.85
C VAL A 36 -9.49 5.48 11.65
N PRO A 37 -9.86 5.85 10.41
CA PRO A 37 -10.70 7.02 10.16
C PRO A 37 -12.07 6.86 10.81
N ARG A 38 -12.69 7.99 11.18
CA ARG A 38 -14.10 8.00 11.56
C ARG A 38 -14.96 7.63 10.34
N PRO A 39 -15.82 6.60 10.47
CA PRO A 39 -16.59 6.10 9.33
C PRO A 39 -17.63 7.13 8.87
N ARG A 40 -17.87 7.18 7.56
CA ARG A 40 -19.00 7.90 6.95
C ARG A 40 -19.77 6.91 6.06
N PRO A 41 -21.04 6.56 6.35
CA PRO A 41 -21.75 5.48 5.67
C PRO A 41 -21.75 5.58 4.13
N GLY A 42 -21.94 6.78 3.57
CA GLY A 42 -21.89 6.99 2.12
C GLY A 42 -20.51 6.70 1.52
N VAL A 43 -19.43 7.07 2.23
CA VAL A 43 -18.05 6.87 1.77
C VAL A 43 -17.63 5.41 1.88
N PHE A 44 -18.11 4.68 2.89
CA PHE A 44 -17.86 3.25 3.02
C PHE A 44 -18.31 2.46 1.79
N ARG A 45 -19.47 2.82 1.21
CA ARG A 45 -19.93 2.18 -0.02
C ARG A 45 -19.01 2.50 -1.20
N ILE A 46 -18.55 3.75 -1.30
CA ILE A 46 -17.63 4.19 -2.35
C ILE A 46 -16.30 3.43 -2.26
N THR A 47 -15.69 3.34 -1.08
CA THR A 47 -14.42 2.62 -0.91
C THR A 47 -14.55 1.14 -1.24
N LYS A 48 -15.64 0.49 -0.82
CA LYS A 48 -15.94 -0.91 -1.20
C LYS A 48 -16.12 -1.08 -2.71
N ASN A 49 -16.83 -0.16 -3.36
CA ASN A 49 -17.02 -0.20 -4.81
C ASN A 49 -15.69 -0.09 -5.55
N ASN A 50 -14.81 0.82 -5.12
CA ASN A 50 -13.50 1.01 -5.73
C ASN A 50 -12.60 -0.21 -5.56
N HIS A 51 -12.64 -0.84 -4.38
CA HIS A 51 -11.96 -2.11 -4.12
C HIS A 51 -12.43 -3.20 -5.11
N ASN A 52 -13.74 -3.34 -5.30
CA ASN A 52 -14.30 -4.30 -6.25
C ASN A 52 -13.92 -3.98 -7.71
N ILE A 53 -13.88 -2.70 -8.07
CA ILE A 53 -13.43 -2.26 -9.40
C ILE A 53 -11.99 -2.73 -9.62
N LEU A 54 -11.07 -2.36 -8.72
CA LEU A 54 -9.64 -2.71 -8.83
C LEU A 54 -9.38 -4.22 -8.84
N GLN A 55 -10.22 -5.01 -8.16
CA GLN A 55 -10.17 -6.48 -8.19
C GLN A 55 -10.75 -7.11 -9.46
N GLY A 56 -11.46 -6.35 -10.28
CA GLY A 56 -12.16 -6.87 -11.45
C GLY A 56 -13.42 -7.68 -11.12
N VAL A 57 -14.05 -7.40 -9.97
CA VAL A 57 -15.28 -8.08 -9.51
C VAL A 57 -16.51 -7.15 -9.44
N ALA A 58 -16.34 -5.87 -9.83
CA ALA A 58 -17.44 -4.93 -10.00
C ALA A 58 -18.21 -5.16 -11.31
N ALA A 59 -19.42 -4.59 -11.40
CA ALA A 59 -20.17 -4.61 -12.65
C ALA A 59 -19.42 -3.81 -13.74
N PRO A 60 -19.52 -4.20 -15.03
CA PRO A 60 -18.75 -3.56 -16.12
C PRO A 60 -19.02 -2.07 -16.32
N ASP A 61 -20.20 -1.59 -15.94
CA ASP A 61 -20.66 -0.20 -16.02
C ASP A 61 -20.38 0.60 -14.74
N GLN A 62 -19.97 -0.08 -13.66
CA GLN A 62 -19.68 0.56 -12.39
C GLN A 62 -18.39 1.38 -12.49
N ARG A 63 -18.49 2.69 -12.23
CA ARG A 63 -17.38 3.65 -12.37
C ARG A 63 -17.19 4.51 -11.12
N LEU A 64 -15.96 4.99 -10.92
CA LEU A 64 -15.64 5.98 -9.91
C LEU A 64 -16.04 7.39 -10.41
N THR A 65 -17.24 7.84 -10.06
CA THR A 65 -17.78 9.13 -10.50
C THR A 65 -17.05 10.33 -9.89
N ASN A 66 -17.17 11.50 -10.52
CA ASN A 66 -16.60 12.75 -9.97
C ASN A 66 -17.20 13.13 -8.61
N GLN A 67 -18.47 12.80 -8.35
CA GLN A 67 -19.06 13.02 -7.02
C GLN A 67 -18.41 12.12 -5.98
N HIS A 68 -18.18 10.83 -6.31
CA HIS A 68 -17.48 9.91 -5.41
C HIS A 68 -16.06 10.39 -5.09
N LYS A 69 -15.32 10.91 -6.08
CA LYS A 69 -13.98 11.50 -5.89
C LYS A 69 -14.01 12.67 -4.91
N ARG A 70 -15.01 13.55 -5.01
CA ARG A 70 -15.22 14.66 -4.06
C ARG A 70 -15.54 14.14 -2.65
N ASP A 71 -16.48 13.21 -2.53
CA ASP A 71 -16.89 12.65 -1.23
C ASP A 71 -15.73 11.96 -0.50
N LEU A 72 -14.86 11.25 -1.25
CA LEU A 72 -13.63 10.66 -0.71
C LEU A 72 -12.65 11.74 -0.23
N THR A 73 -12.40 12.76 -1.07
CA THR A 73 -11.48 13.85 -0.76
C THR A 73 -11.91 14.60 0.50
N ASP A 74 -13.19 14.98 0.58
CA ASP A 74 -13.75 15.68 1.73
C ASP A 74 -13.66 14.85 3.00
N TRP A 75 -13.92 13.54 2.92
CA TRP A 75 -13.82 12.64 4.05
C TRP A 75 -12.38 12.45 4.54
N ILE A 76 -11.41 12.33 3.62
CA ILE A 76 -9.99 12.25 3.96
C ILE A 76 -9.54 13.54 4.65
N LEU A 77 -9.85 14.70 4.07
CA LEU A 77 -9.50 16.00 4.64
C LEU A 77 -10.11 16.22 6.02
N ALA A 78 -11.40 15.88 6.19
CA ALA A 78 -12.07 16.01 7.47
C ALA A 78 -11.42 15.13 8.56
N ASN A 79 -11.06 13.89 8.24
CA ASN A 79 -10.37 13.00 9.18
C ASN A 79 -8.96 13.51 9.51
N ALA A 80 -8.19 13.87 8.48
CA ALA A 80 -6.83 14.33 8.62
C ALA A 80 -6.74 15.57 9.50
N ASN A 81 -7.51 16.61 9.18
CA ASN A 81 -7.47 17.88 9.90
C ASN A 81 -7.99 17.78 11.33
N ARG A 82 -9.06 17.00 11.54
CA ARG A 82 -9.71 16.95 12.86
C ARG A 82 -9.00 16.03 13.86
N TYR A 83 -8.39 14.95 13.39
CA TYR A 83 -7.91 13.88 14.29
C TYR A 83 -6.42 13.60 14.20
N TRP A 84 -5.75 13.95 13.10
CA TRP A 84 -4.40 13.45 12.85
C TRP A 84 -3.32 14.52 12.71
N PHE A 85 -3.63 15.66 12.11
CA PHE A 85 -2.75 16.82 12.04
C PHE A 85 -2.86 17.77 13.23
N GLY A 86 -3.84 17.55 14.12
CA GLY A 86 -3.98 18.34 15.35
C GLY A 86 -2.85 18.07 16.34
N LYS A 87 -2.69 18.95 17.34
CA LYS A 87 -1.68 18.84 18.40
C LYS A 87 -1.78 17.48 19.12
N GLY A 88 -0.66 16.77 19.24
CA GLY A 88 -0.55 15.42 19.75
C GLY A 88 -1.00 14.32 18.78
N GLY A 89 -1.31 14.68 17.54
CA GLY A 89 -1.78 13.76 16.51
C GLY A 89 -0.65 13.00 15.81
N PRO A 90 -0.94 11.82 15.24
CA PRO A 90 0.08 10.98 14.59
C PRO A 90 0.75 11.63 13.38
N LEU A 91 0.09 12.58 12.71
CA LEU A 91 0.61 13.22 11.51
C LEU A 91 1.26 14.57 11.79
N GLU A 92 1.39 14.99 13.06
CA GLU A 92 2.31 16.07 13.41
C GLU A 92 3.75 15.72 12.98
N PRO A 93 4.63 16.73 12.85
CA PRO A 93 6.05 16.49 12.62
C PRO A 93 6.66 15.58 13.71
N PRO A 94 7.60 14.67 13.35
CA PRO A 94 8.24 13.79 14.32
C PRO A 94 8.87 14.51 15.52
N GLU A 95 9.45 15.69 15.30
CA GLU A 95 10.03 16.54 16.35
C GLU A 95 9.02 17.06 17.39
N LYS A 96 7.71 16.95 17.09
CA LYS A 96 6.59 17.26 18.00
C LYS A 96 5.93 16.02 18.58
N GLY A 97 6.48 14.83 18.33
CA GLY A 97 5.95 13.55 18.81
C GLY A 97 4.97 12.87 17.84
N GLY A 98 4.88 13.33 16.60
CA GLY A 98 4.21 12.59 15.53
C GLY A 98 4.99 11.36 15.10
N ALA A 99 4.41 10.52 14.23
CA ALA A 99 5.06 9.30 13.79
C ALA A 99 6.23 9.59 12.83
N ASP A 100 7.34 8.87 13.04
CA ASP A 100 8.56 8.95 12.23
C ASP A 100 8.38 8.39 10.81
N ILE A 101 7.61 7.31 10.69
CA ILE A 101 7.30 6.63 9.43
C ILE A 101 5.79 6.46 9.34
N ILE A 102 5.21 6.77 8.19
CA ILE A 102 3.78 6.59 7.95
C ILE A 102 3.56 5.42 7.00
N ILE A 103 2.62 4.53 7.35
CA ILE A 103 2.13 3.48 6.46
C ILE A 103 0.67 3.78 6.14
N ILE A 104 0.37 4.02 4.87
CA ILE A 104 -1.00 4.11 4.37
C ILE A 104 -1.42 2.74 3.87
N ASP A 105 -2.35 2.14 4.61
CA ASP A 105 -2.83 0.79 4.35
C ASP A 105 -4.09 0.84 3.47
N ASP A 106 -4.05 0.09 2.37
CA ASP A 106 -5.14 -0.11 1.39
C ASP A 106 -5.61 1.16 0.63
N PRO A 107 -6.36 1.00 -0.48
CA PRO A 107 -6.74 2.13 -1.34
C PRO A 107 -7.84 3.04 -0.76
N GLN A 108 -8.19 2.91 0.52
CA GLN A 108 -9.26 3.72 1.12
C GLN A 108 -8.84 5.19 1.31
N MET A 109 -7.56 5.43 1.66
CA MET A 109 -7.07 6.76 2.05
C MET A 109 -5.71 7.20 1.46
N PRO A 110 -5.36 6.84 0.21
CA PRO A 110 -4.10 7.30 -0.39
C PRO A 110 -4.01 8.84 -0.50
N GLY A 111 -5.15 9.55 -0.53
CA GLY A 111 -5.18 11.01 -0.51
C GLY A 111 -4.54 11.67 0.72
N LEU A 112 -4.19 10.92 1.76
CA LEU A 112 -3.35 11.42 2.86
C LEU A 112 -1.91 11.69 2.46
N ILE A 113 -1.36 10.89 1.53
CA ILE A 113 0.05 10.93 1.13
C ILE A 113 0.48 12.35 0.72
N PRO A 114 -0.22 13.05 -0.21
CA PRO A 114 0.13 14.43 -0.55
C PRO A 114 0.03 15.40 0.64
N LEU A 115 -0.91 15.21 1.56
CA LEU A 115 -1.04 16.06 2.76
C LEU A 115 0.15 15.87 3.69
N ILE A 116 0.59 14.62 3.87
CA ILE A 116 1.75 14.26 4.68
C ILE A 116 3.02 14.83 4.07
N LYS A 117 3.23 14.63 2.75
CA LYS A 117 4.40 15.15 2.03
C LYS A 117 4.42 16.68 2.01
N LYS A 118 3.26 17.34 2.01
CA LYS A 118 3.19 18.80 2.16
C LYS A 118 3.62 19.27 3.56
N ALA A 119 3.19 18.58 4.61
CA ALA A 119 3.51 18.96 5.99
C ALA A 119 4.97 18.60 6.39
N THR A 120 5.44 17.45 5.92
CA THR A 120 6.75 16.87 6.25
C THR A 120 7.34 16.20 5.01
N PRO A 121 7.97 16.97 4.09
CA PRO A 121 8.39 16.44 2.77
C PRO A 121 9.34 15.25 2.83
N ASN A 122 10.23 15.24 3.82
CA ASN A 122 11.24 14.20 3.99
C ASN A 122 10.77 13.03 4.85
N ARG A 123 9.54 13.06 5.38
CA ARG A 123 9.03 11.95 6.20
C ARG A 123 8.77 10.73 5.30
N PRO A 124 9.29 9.55 5.65
CA PRO A 124 8.98 8.32 4.92
C PRO A 124 7.50 7.98 4.97
N VAL A 125 6.93 7.72 3.80
CA VAL A 125 5.54 7.30 3.59
C VAL A 125 5.55 6.04 2.73
N ILE A 126 5.04 4.95 3.29
CA ILE A 126 4.87 3.67 2.62
C ILE A 126 3.40 3.53 2.27
N TYR A 127 3.08 3.24 1.02
CA TYR A 127 1.76 2.75 0.64
C TYR A 127 1.79 1.23 0.60
N ARG A 128 0.84 0.57 1.27
CA ARG A 128 0.73 -0.88 1.30
C ARG A 128 -0.62 -1.30 0.75
N SER A 129 -0.62 -2.08 -0.33
CA SER A 129 -1.81 -2.69 -0.89
C SER A 129 -1.91 -4.16 -0.48
N HIS A 130 -3.01 -4.51 0.18
CA HIS A 130 -3.35 -5.91 0.48
C HIS A 130 -4.33 -6.53 -0.50
N ILE A 131 -4.86 -5.71 -1.38
CA ILE A 131 -5.92 -6.14 -2.26
C ILE A 131 -5.29 -6.72 -3.52
N GLN A 132 -6.02 -7.63 -4.17
CA GLN A 132 -5.70 -8.00 -5.54
C GLN A 132 -6.00 -6.81 -6.45
N ILE A 133 -4.97 -6.14 -6.93
CA ILE A 133 -5.11 -5.15 -7.99
C ILE A 133 -4.94 -5.88 -9.33
N ARG A 134 -5.89 -5.77 -10.25
CA ARG A 134 -5.78 -6.40 -11.58
C ARG A 134 -4.99 -5.52 -12.52
N SER A 135 -3.65 -5.66 -12.52
CA SER A 135 -2.77 -4.89 -13.42
C SER A 135 -3.19 -5.05 -14.89
N ASP A 136 -3.53 -6.28 -15.29
CA ASP A 136 -3.96 -6.60 -16.66
C ASP A 136 -5.24 -5.87 -17.10
N LEU A 137 -6.11 -5.50 -16.15
CA LEU A 137 -7.29 -4.69 -16.43
C LEU A 137 -6.96 -3.19 -16.38
N ILE A 138 -6.09 -2.75 -15.47
CA ILE A 138 -5.63 -1.37 -15.40
C ILE A 138 -4.89 -0.96 -16.67
N ASP A 139 -4.15 -1.88 -17.28
CA ASP A 139 -3.41 -1.65 -18.52
C ASP A 139 -4.33 -1.59 -19.76
N GLN A 140 -5.65 -1.76 -19.61
CA GLN A 140 -6.64 -1.60 -20.68
C GLN A 140 -7.20 -0.17 -20.68
N PRO A 141 -6.88 0.67 -21.68
CA PRO A 141 -7.38 2.03 -21.76
C PRO A 141 -8.92 2.09 -21.81
N GLY A 142 -9.51 2.99 -21.04
CA GLY A 142 -10.97 3.16 -20.93
C GLY A 142 -11.68 2.11 -20.05
N SER A 143 -10.92 1.20 -19.43
CA SER A 143 -11.49 0.26 -18.46
C SER A 143 -11.91 0.99 -17.17
N PRO A 144 -12.92 0.48 -16.44
CA PRO A 144 -13.23 1.01 -15.11
C PRO A 144 -12.02 0.98 -14.17
N GLN A 145 -11.15 -0.02 -14.32
CA GLN A 145 -9.95 -0.21 -13.52
C GLN A 145 -8.91 0.87 -13.77
N GLU A 146 -8.62 1.17 -15.04
CA GLU A 146 -7.70 2.24 -15.42
C GLU A 146 -8.16 3.58 -14.82
N GLU A 147 -9.40 3.99 -15.07
CA GLU A 147 -9.94 5.26 -14.57
C GLU A 147 -9.91 5.36 -13.04
N CYS A 148 -10.25 4.25 -12.37
CA CYS A 148 -10.24 4.16 -10.91
C CYS A 148 -8.82 4.23 -10.37
N TRP A 149 -7.89 3.48 -10.97
CA TRP A 149 -6.48 3.46 -10.60
C TRP A 149 -5.83 4.82 -10.76
N GLN A 150 -6.04 5.51 -11.88
CA GLN A 150 -5.46 6.82 -12.14
C GLN A 150 -5.80 7.83 -11.03
N TYR A 151 -7.04 7.83 -10.53
CA TYR A 151 -7.43 8.69 -9.41
C TYR A 151 -6.60 8.44 -8.15
N PHE A 152 -6.36 7.18 -7.79
CA PHE A 152 -5.56 6.84 -6.62
C PHE A 152 -4.07 7.04 -6.86
N TRP A 153 -3.59 6.72 -8.06
CA TRP A 153 -2.19 6.80 -8.45
C TRP A 153 -1.62 8.20 -8.30
N GLU A 154 -2.41 9.24 -8.57
CA GLU A 154 -1.99 10.64 -8.36
C GLU A 154 -1.53 10.93 -6.92
N SER A 155 -2.08 10.22 -5.94
CA SER A 155 -1.64 10.31 -4.55
C SER A 155 -0.58 9.25 -4.21
N ILE A 156 -0.77 8.00 -4.65
CA ILE A 156 0.11 6.88 -4.32
C ILE A 156 1.53 7.09 -4.87
N ARG A 157 1.69 7.69 -6.05
CA ARG A 157 3.00 7.95 -6.67
C ARG A 157 3.93 8.87 -5.86
N GLN A 158 3.40 9.50 -4.81
CA GLN A 158 4.17 10.36 -3.89
C GLN A 158 4.67 9.59 -2.65
N ALA A 159 4.30 8.32 -2.49
CA ALA A 159 4.89 7.45 -1.48
C ALA A 159 6.33 7.07 -1.87
N ASP A 160 7.15 6.79 -0.86
CA ASP A 160 8.55 6.39 -1.05
C ASP A 160 8.67 4.89 -1.36
N LEU A 161 7.68 4.09 -0.94
CA LEU A 161 7.62 2.65 -1.18
C LEU A 161 6.18 2.20 -1.43
N PHE A 162 6.00 1.31 -2.41
CA PHE A 162 4.79 0.59 -2.72
C PHE A 162 4.95 -0.88 -2.30
N ILE A 163 4.26 -1.29 -1.24
CA ILE A 163 4.25 -2.68 -0.78
C ILE A 163 3.04 -3.41 -1.36
N SER A 164 3.26 -4.57 -1.97
CA SER A 164 2.21 -5.47 -2.43
C SER A 164 2.37 -6.87 -1.84
N HIS A 165 1.33 -7.70 -1.95
CA HIS A 165 1.53 -9.15 -1.84
C HIS A 165 2.51 -9.64 -2.92
N PRO A 166 3.27 -10.73 -2.69
CA PRO A 166 4.31 -11.25 -3.59
C PRO A 166 3.72 -11.91 -4.86
N VAL A 167 2.90 -11.16 -5.59
CA VAL A 167 2.26 -11.52 -6.84
C VAL A 167 2.45 -10.34 -7.80
N GLU A 168 3.33 -10.51 -8.78
CA GLU A 168 3.71 -9.44 -9.73
C GLU A 168 2.50 -8.85 -10.46
N ALA A 169 1.51 -9.70 -10.79
CA ALA A 169 0.27 -9.27 -11.43
C ALA A 169 -0.58 -8.31 -10.58
N PHE A 170 -0.26 -8.13 -9.28
CA PHE A 170 -0.92 -7.18 -8.38
C PHE A 170 -0.26 -5.80 -8.39
N VAL A 171 0.80 -5.61 -9.17
CA VAL A 171 1.52 -4.35 -9.26
C VAL A 171 1.26 -3.74 -10.64
N PRO A 172 0.50 -2.64 -10.73
CA PRO A 172 0.26 -1.95 -12.00
C PRO A 172 1.56 -1.51 -12.68
N SER A 173 1.59 -1.56 -14.02
CA SER A 173 2.76 -1.19 -14.83
C SER A 173 3.25 0.26 -14.60
N THR A 174 2.37 1.12 -14.12
CA THR A 174 2.64 2.52 -13.75
C THR A 174 3.49 2.67 -12.49
N VAL A 175 3.59 1.64 -11.64
CA VAL A 175 4.41 1.65 -10.42
C VAL A 175 5.88 1.38 -10.77
N PRO A 176 6.82 2.28 -10.45
CA PRO A 176 8.24 2.05 -10.69
C PRO A 176 8.76 0.82 -9.95
N LYS A 177 9.49 -0.06 -10.63
CA LYS A 177 9.92 -1.36 -10.05
C LYS A 177 10.83 -1.18 -8.84
N GLU A 178 11.65 -0.13 -8.84
CA GLU A 178 12.57 0.23 -7.77
C GLU A 178 11.87 0.69 -6.48
N SER A 179 10.60 1.11 -6.56
CA SER A 179 9.81 1.48 -5.38
C SER A 179 8.92 0.34 -4.87
N VAL A 180 8.98 -0.85 -5.49
CA VAL A 180 8.14 -1.99 -5.12
C VAL A 180 8.82 -2.86 -4.06
N GLY A 181 8.12 -3.07 -2.95
CA GLY A 181 8.41 -4.10 -1.95
C GLY A 181 7.34 -5.19 -1.95
N TYR A 182 7.71 -6.40 -1.55
CA TYR A 182 6.76 -7.51 -1.42
C TYR A 182 6.68 -7.98 0.03
N LEU A 183 5.45 -8.08 0.55
CA LEU A 183 5.17 -8.55 1.90
C LEU A 183 4.04 -9.58 1.87
N PRO A 184 4.32 -10.88 2.11
CA PRO A 184 3.27 -11.90 2.17
C PRO A 184 2.34 -11.68 3.36
N ALA A 185 1.12 -12.24 3.28
CA ALA A 185 0.32 -12.43 4.47
C ALA A 185 1.05 -13.35 5.44
N ALA A 186 1.05 -12.99 6.72
CA ALA A 186 1.65 -13.78 7.78
C ALA A 186 0.63 -13.95 8.90
N THR A 187 0.74 -15.08 9.60
CA THR A 187 -0.04 -15.39 10.79
C THR A 187 0.93 -15.56 11.94
N ASP A 188 0.59 -14.98 13.09
CA ASP A 188 1.30 -15.22 14.34
C ASP A 188 0.73 -16.51 14.96
N TRP A 189 1.59 -17.47 15.30
CA TRP A 189 1.21 -18.81 15.75
C TRP A 189 1.52 -18.98 17.24
#